data_AF-A0A953FAB2-F1
#
_entry.id   AF-A0A953FAB2-F1
#
_cell.length_a   1.000
_cell.length_b   1.000
_cell.length_c   1.000
_cell.angle_alpha   90.00
_cell.angle_beta   90.00
_cell.angle_gamma   90.00
#
_symmetry.space_group_name_H-M   'P 1'
#
loop_
_entity.id
_entity.type
_entity.pdbx_description
1 polymer ?
#
loop_
_entity_poly.entity_id
_entity_poly.type
_entity_poly.pdbx_seq_one_letter_code
_entity_poly.pdbx_strand_id
1 'polypeptide(L)' 'KSANPPAERPFILRMKELTMLGFFTSEPGATQVLQYSAVPGAYRGCVPLSEIGKTWAT' A
#
# COMPACT_ATOMS: atom_id res chain seq x y z
N LYS A 1 -29.72 -3.22 -15.43
CA LYS A 1 -29.12 -3.18 -14.07
C LYS A 1 -29.13 -4.60 -13.51
N SER A 2 -28.03 -5.34 -13.64
CA SER A 2 -27.88 -6.65 -12.99
C SER A 2 -27.14 -6.41 -11.69
N ALA A 3 -27.86 -6.44 -10.57
CA ALA A 3 -27.26 -6.46 -9.25
C ALA A 3 -26.91 -7.92 -8.95
N ASN A 4 -25.64 -8.28 -9.19
CA ASN A 4 -25.10 -9.52 -8.63
C ASN A 4 -25.08 -9.37 -7.10
N PRO A 5 -25.55 -10.35 -6.32
CA PRO A 5 -25.33 -10.34 -4.88
C PRO A 5 -23.81 -10.30 -4.62
N PRO A 6 -23.32 -9.58 -3.59
CA PRO A 6 -21.89 -9.53 -3.32
C PRO A 6 -21.41 -10.94 -3.02
N ALA A 7 -20.62 -11.51 -3.93
CA ALA A 7 -19.94 -12.77 -3.67
C ALA A 7 -19.11 -12.61 -2.39
N GLU A 8 -19.35 -13.45 -1.38
CA GLU A 8 -18.56 -13.45 -0.16
C GLU A 8 -17.09 -13.64 -0.52
N ARG A 9 -16.22 -12.73 -0.07
CA ARG A 9 -14.79 -12.84 -0.36
C ARG A 9 -14.25 -14.11 0.31
N PRO A 10 -13.50 -14.96 -0.41
CA PRO A 10 -12.80 -16.10 0.17
C PRO A 10 -11.98 -15.70 1.42
N PHE A 11 -12.03 -16.54 2.46
CA PHE A 11 -11.31 -16.33 3.73
C PHE A 11 -9.83 -15.97 3.52
N ILE A 12 -9.15 -16.66 2.60
CA ILE A 12 -7.73 -16.43 2.30
C ILE A 12 -7.47 -15.01 1.78
N LEU A 13 -8.36 -14.47 0.95
CA LEU A 13 -8.22 -13.10 0.46
C LEU A 13 -8.41 -12.08 1.59
N ARG A 14 -9.35 -12.33 2.50
CA ARG A 14 -9.56 -11.48 3.67
C ARG A 14 -8.38 -11.52 4.64
N MET A 15 -7.82 -12.70 4.89
CA MET A 15 -6.61 -12.83 5.70
C MET A 15 -5.46 -12.07 5.04
N LYS A 16 -5.24 -12.26 3.73
CA LYS A 16 -4.19 -11.56 2.97
C LYS A 16 -4.33 -10.03 3.07
N GLU A 17 -5.54 -9.50 2.85
CA GLU A 17 -5.82 -8.06 2.96
C GLU A 17 -5.45 -7.53 4.35
N LEU A 18 -5.86 -8.22 5.41
CA LEU A 18 -5.58 -7.82 6.78
C LEU A 18 -4.08 -7.91 7.12
N THR A 19 -3.38 -8.94 6.67
CA THR A 19 -1.94 -9.09 6.90
C THR A 19 -1.15 -8.01 6.18
N MET A 20 -1.50 -7.71 4.91
CA MET A 20 -0.85 -6.62 4.18
C MET A 20 -1.10 -5.28 4.87
N LEU A 21 -2.34 -5.00 5.26
CA LEU A 21 -2.68 -3.78 6.00
C LEU A 21 -1.88 -3.67 7.29
N GLY A 22 -1.88 -4.71 8.13
CA GLY A 22 -1.15 -4.72 9.40
C GLY A 22 0.36 -4.54 9.20
N PHE A 23 0.96 -5.21 8.22
CA PHE A 23 2.38 -5.10 7.93
C PHE A 23 2.77 -3.69 7.49
N PHE A 24 2.05 -3.09 6.54
CA PHE A 24 2.39 -1.75 6.05
C PHE A 24 2.10 -0.63 7.04
N THR A 25 1.25 -0.86 8.05
CA THR A 25 1.06 0.06 9.18
C THR A 25 2.02 -0.17 10.35
N SER A 26 2.78 -1.26 10.33
CA SER A 26 3.75 -1.58 11.39
C SER A 26 5.05 -0.80 11.20
N GLU A 27 5.79 -0.57 12.29
CA GLU A 27 7.11 0.07 12.27
C GLU A 27 8.07 -0.57 11.25
N PRO A 28 8.28 -1.90 11.20
CA PRO A 28 9.18 -2.49 10.22
C PRO A 28 8.69 -2.32 8.78
N GLY A 29 7.38 -2.38 8.52
CA GLY A 29 6.84 -2.15 7.17
C GLY A 29 7.02 -0.70 6.70
N ALA A 30 6.79 0.26 7.59
CA ALA A 30 6.91 1.68 7.30
C ALA A 30 8.37 2.15 7.13
N THR A 31 9.33 1.51 7.80
CA THR A 31 10.75 1.92 7.79
C THR A 31 11.59 1.17 6.76
N GLN A 32 11.37 -0.13 6.58
CA GLN A 32 12.23 -0.96 5.73
C GLN A 32 11.76 -0.99 4.30
N VAL A 33 10.44 -1.03 4.07
CA VAL A 33 9.85 -1.18 2.72
C VAL A 33 9.45 0.16 2.14
N LEU A 34 8.83 1.01 2.95
CA LEU A 34 8.36 2.33 2.52
C LEU A 34 9.41 3.41 2.81
N GLN A 35 9.41 4.45 1.99
CA GLN A 35 10.19 5.66 2.23
C GLN A 35 9.37 6.62 3.09
N TYR A 36 9.80 6.82 4.33
CA TYR A 36 9.18 7.80 5.22
C TYR A 36 9.73 9.21 4.92
N SER A 37 8.84 10.16 4.64
CA SER A 37 9.16 11.60 4.64
C SER A 37 8.03 12.38 5.30
N ALA A 38 8.36 13.11 6.35
CA ALA A 38 7.40 13.89 7.11
C ALA A 38 6.78 15.04 6.29
N VAL A 39 7.48 15.56 5.28
CA VAL A 39 6.98 16.59 4.37
C VAL A 39 7.40 16.22 2.95
N PRO A 40 6.49 15.65 2.13
CA PRO A 40 6.79 15.46 0.72
C PRO A 40 6.94 16.84 0.07
N GLY A 41 8.09 17.08 -0.56
CA GLY A 41 8.35 18.30 -1.32
C GLY A 41 7.45 18.41 -2.56
N ALA A 42 7.89 19.17 -3.56
CA ALA A 42 7.12 19.35 -4.79
C ALA A 42 6.77 18.00 -5.48
N TYR A 43 5.50 17.82 -5.82
CA TYR A 43 5.02 16.61 -6.49
C TYR A 43 5.60 16.49 -7.91
N ARG A 44 6.26 15.36 -8.19
CA ARG A 44 6.75 15.00 -9.52
C ARG A 44 6.09 13.69 -9.95
N GLY A 45 5.13 13.75 -10.86
CA GLY A 45 4.25 12.61 -11.18
C GLY A 45 4.84 11.55 -12.12
N CYS A 46 5.87 11.86 -12.90
CA CYS A 46 6.47 10.93 -13.87
C CYS A 46 7.98 10.78 -13.63
N VAL A 47 8.35 10.22 -12.48
CA VAL A 47 9.74 9.89 -12.14
C VAL A 47 9.91 8.38 -12.20
N PRO A 48 10.90 7.84 -12.92
CA PRO A 48 11.16 6.39 -12.96
C PRO A 48 11.40 5.84 -11.55
N LEU A 49 10.78 4.70 -11.21
CA LEU A 49 10.94 4.09 -9.87
C LEU A 49 12.41 3.80 -9.52
N SER A 50 13.24 3.54 -10.53
CA SER A 50 14.69 3.36 -10.39
C SER A 50 15.42 4.57 -9.79
N GLU A 51 14.90 5.78 -9.97
CA GLU A 51 15.50 7.01 -9.43
C GLU A 51 15.09 7.27 -7.97
N ILE A 52 13.97 6.71 -7.53
CA ILE A 52 13.36 6.96 -6.21
C ILE A 52 13.64 5.77 -5.25
N GLY A 53 13.79 4.57 -5.80
CA GLY A 53 14.07 3.34 -5.08
C GLY A 53 12.83 2.73 -4.41
N LYS A 54 12.23 3.45 -3.46
CA LYS A 54 11.10 2.97 -2.64
C LYS A 54 9.85 3.83 -2.83
N THR A 55 8.70 3.21 -2.61
CA THR A 55 7.41 3.91 -2.59
C THR A 55 7.22 4.65 -1.27
N TRP A 56 6.50 5.77 -1.30
CA TRP A 56 6.25 6.59 -0.11
C TRP A 56 5.28 5.94 0.87
N ALA A 57 5.53 6.12 2.17
CA ALA A 57 4.53 5.89 3.20
C ALA A 57 3.48 7.02 3.13
N THR A 58 2.21 6.66 2.97
CA THR A 58 1.07 7.60 2.95
C THR A 58 0.56 7.90 4.34
#